data_AF-A0A9Q1C980-F1
#
_entry.id   AF-A0A9Q1C980-F1
#
_cell.length_a   1.000
_cell.length_b   1.000
_cell.length_c   1.000
_cell.angle_alpha   90.00
_cell.angle_beta   90.00
_cell.angle_gamma   90.00
#
_symmetry.space_group_name_H-M   'P 1'
#
loop_
_entity.id
_entity.type
_entity.pdbx_description
1 polymer ?
#
loop_
_entity_poly.entity_id
_entity_poly.type
_entity_poly.pdbx_seq_one_letter_code
_entity_poly.pdbx_strand_id
1 'polypeptide(L)'
;MSGGQEQQNRKILEDLQKKKRLIRLQTQPGTGSLAQNRTKDGALSSNPRDLGEAHHLAMQQRQALEHAHNNSAAYFVTQDSAFGNLILPVIPRLPPD
;
A
#
# COMPACT_ATOMS: atom_id res chain seq x y z
N MET A 1 -10.00 -39.67 8.29
CA MET A 1 -10.30 -38.74 9.41
C MET A 1 -9.94 -37.31 9.00
N SER A 2 -10.80 -36.68 8.18
CA SER A 2 -10.51 -35.40 7.48
C SER A 2 -11.20 -34.17 8.10
N GLY A 3 -11.90 -34.32 9.23
CA GLY A 3 -12.72 -33.25 9.82
C GLY A 3 -11.95 -32.22 10.67
N GLY A 4 -10.75 -32.57 11.16
CA GLY A 4 -9.96 -31.68 12.02
C GLY A 4 -9.30 -30.52 11.25
N GLN A 5 -8.83 -30.77 10.03
CA GLN A 5 -8.21 -29.74 9.18
C GLN A 5 -9.23 -28.73 8.66
N GLU A 6 -10.46 -29.16 8.35
CA GLU A 6 -11.51 -28.24 7.91
C GLU A 6 -11.92 -27.26 9.03
N GLN A 7 -11.98 -27.74 10.27
CA GLN A 7 -12.26 -26.90 11.44
C GLN A 7 -11.14 -25.89 11.71
N GLN A 8 -9.88 -26.29 11.52
CA GLN A 8 -8.74 -25.38 11.62
C GLN A 8 -8.78 -24.30 10.53
N ASN A 9 -9.05 -24.67 9.29
CA ASN A 9 -9.17 -23.72 8.18
C ASN A 9 -10.32 -22.72 8.41
N ARG A 10 -11.47 -23.17 8.96
CA ARG A 10 -12.58 -22.28 9.34
C ARG A 10 -12.18 -21.29 10.43
N LYS A 11 -11.48 -21.74 11.47
CA LYS A 11 -10.96 -20.86 12.55
C LYS A 11 -9.96 -19.84 12.03
N ILE A 12 -9.03 -20.26 11.17
CA ILE A 12 -8.03 -19.37 10.57
C ILE A 12 -8.73 -18.29 9.74
N LEU A 13 -9.73 -18.67 8.96
CA LEU A 13 -10.49 -17.73 8.12
C LEU A 13 -11.26 -16.70 8.96
N GLU A 14 -11.89 -17.13 10.04
CA GLU A 14 -12.61 -16.25 10.98
C GLU A 14 -11.66 -15.23 11.63
N ASP A 15 -10.50 -15.68 12.10
CA ASP A 15 -9.51 -14.83 12.76
C ASP A 15 -8.92 -13.79 11.78
N LEU A 16 -8.68 -14.19 10.53
CA LEU A 16 -8.23 -13.29 9.46
C LEU A 16 -9.25 -12.18 9.17
N GLN A 17 -10.54 -12.52 9.12
CA GLN A 17 -11.62 -11.56 8.92
C GLN A 17 -11.74 -10.58 10.09
N LYS A 18 -11.59 -11.09 11.32
CA LYS A 18 -11.63 -10.27 12.54
C LYS A 18 -10.45 -9.29 12.59
N LYS A 19 -9.23 -9.75 12.27
CA LYS A 19 -8.03 -8.91 12.22
C LYS A 19 -8.14 -7.82 11.15
N LYS A 20 -8.69 -8.15 9.97
CA LYS A 20 -8.95 -7.16 8.89
C LYS A 20 -9.91 -6.06 9.33
N ARG A 21 -10.98 -6.41 10.07
CA ARG A 21 -11.92 -5.43 10.62
C ARG A 21 -11.26 -4.50 11.63
N LEU A 22 -10.41 -5.05 12.51
CA LEU A 22 -9.72 -4.27 13.53
C LEU A 22 -8.73 -3.27 12.92
N ILE A 23 -7.94 -3.69 11.94
CA ILE A 23 -7.00 -2.80 11.22
C ILE A 23 -7.76 -1.66 10.54
N ARG A 24 -8.88 -1.95 9.87
CA ARG A 24 -9.72 -0.92 9.23
C ARG A 24 -10.27 0.10 10.23
N LEU A 25 -10.60 -0.34 11.45
CA LEU A 25 -11.09 0.55 12.51
C LEU A 25 -9.96 1.37 13.15
N GLN A 26 -8.74 0.82 13.18
CA GLN A 26 -7.56 1.49 13.72
C GLN A 26 -6.94 2.50 12.73
N THR A 27 -7.10 2.29 11.42
CA THR A 27 -6.73 3.26 10.39
C THR A 27 -7.84 4.31 10.22
N GLN A 28 -7.99 5.20 11.20
CA GLN A 28 -8.53 6.53 10.89
C GLN A 28 -7.58 7.21 9.89
N PRO A 29 -8.10 7.93 8.88
CA PRO A 29 -7.28 8.69 7.96
C PRO A 29 -6.76 9.91 8.70
N GLY A 30 -5.60 9.78 9.36
CA GLY A 30 -4.76 10.91 9.70
C GLY A 30 -4.29 11.53 8.40
N THR A 31 -4.93 12.63 8.02
CA THR A 31 -4.59 13.48 6.88
C THR A 31 -3.18 14.04 7.05
N GLY A 32 -2.18 13.30 6.59
CA GLY A 32 -0.87 13.81 6.23
C GLY A 32 -0.90 14.25 4.78
N SER A 33 -1.51 15.41 4.52
CA SER A 33 -1.40 16.10 3.25
C SER A 33 0.06 16.49 3.01
N LEU A 34 0.74 15.79 2.11
CA LEU A 34 1.79 16.39 1.31
C LEU A 34 1.40 16.24 -0.15
N ALA A 35 0.67 17.25 -0.63
CA ALA A 35 0.49 17.49 -2.05
C ALA A 35 1.85 17.79 -2.67
N GLN A 36 2.27 17.03 -3.68
CA GLN A 36 3.14 17.57 -4.72
C GLN A 36 2.97 16.77 -6.04
N ASN A 37 2.25 17.40 -6.96
CA ASN A 37 2.39 17.31 -8.41
C ASN A 37 2.24 15.94 -9.09
N ARG A 38 1.00 15.42 -9.14
CA ARG A 38 0.60 14.62 -10.29
C ARG A 38 0.40 15.57 -11.47
N THR A 39 1.32 15.52 -12.44
CA THR A 39 1.07 16.03 -13.79
C THR A 39 -0.24 15.42 -14.28
N LYS A 40 -1.19 16.29 -14.56
CA LYS A 40 -2.51 15.95 -15.08
C LYS A 40 -2.31 15.52 -16.52
N ASP A 41 -2.21 14.22 -16.76
CA ASP A 41 -2.43 13.66 -18.09
C ASP A 41 -3.22 12.37 -17.93
N GLY A 42 -4.37 12.30 -18.61
CA GLY A 42 -5.14 11.08 -18.76
C GLY A 42 -6.18 10.77 -17.68
N ALA A 43 -7.22 11.61 -17.54
CA ALA A 43 -8.52 11.09 -17.13
C ALA A 43 -9.07 10.24 -18.29
N LEU A 44 -8.65 8.98 -18.39
CA LEU A 44 -9.13 8.04 -19.41
C LEU A 44 -9.65 6.78 -18.70
N SER A 45 -10.99 6.65 -18.66
CA SER A 45 -11.69 5.37 -18.67
C SER A 45 -11.05 4.24 -17.84
N SER A 46 -11.17 4.26 -16.52
CA SER A 46 -10.72 3.14 -15.68
C SER A 46 -11.69 1.95 -15.80
N ASN A 47 -11.26 0.93 -16.54
CA ASN A 47 -11.93 -0.36 -16.56
C ASN A 47 -11.85 -0.98 -15.14
N PRO A 48 -12.91 -1.55 -14.55
CA PRO A 48 -12.90 -2.01 -13.15
C PRO A 48 -11.86 -3.10 -12.84
N ARG A 49 -11.33 -3.78 -13.88
CA ARG A 49 -10.22 -4.73 -13.75
C ARG A 49 -8.89 -4.05 -13.42
N ASP A 50 -8.65 -2.87 -13.97
CA ASP A 50 -7.44 -2.06 -13.76
C ASP A 50 -7.37 -1.52 -12.32
N LEU A 51 -8.54 -1.24 -11.73
CA LEU A 51 -8.65 -0.71 -10.37
C LEU A 51 -8.13 -1.69 -9.30
N GLY A 52 -8.30 -3.00 -9.53
CA GLY A 52 -7.82 -4.04 -8.61
C GLY A 52 -6.29 -4.15 -8.60
N GLU A 53 -5.68 -4.06 -9.79
CA GLU A 53 -4.23 -4.09 -9.96
C GLU A 53 -3.58 -2.82 -9.40
N ALA A 54 -4.14 -1.64 -9.72
CA ALA A 54 -3.69 -0.37 -9.16
C ALA A 54 -3.76 -0.34 -7.62
N HIS A 55 -4.81 -0.92 -7.04
CA HIS A 55 -4.92 -1.04 -5.58
C HIS A 55 -3.86 -1.97 -4.98
N HIS A 56 -3.58 -3.11 -5.63
CA HIS A 56 -2.56 -4.04 -5.18
C HIS A 56 -1.16 -3.40 -5.22
N LEU A 57 -0.83 -2.73 -6.32
CA LEU A 57 0.43 -2.00 -6.48
C LEU A 57 0.58 -0.89 -5.43
N ALA A 58 -0.48 -0.11 -5.17
CA ALA A 58 -0.46 0.93 -4.15
C ALA A 58 -0.19 0.37 -2.74
N MET A 59 -0.73 -0.81 -2.41
CA MET A 59 -0.41 -1.48 -1.14
C MET A 59 1.06 -1.92 -1.06
N GLN A 60 1.61 -2.49 -2.14
CA GLN A 60 3.01 -2.90 -2.17
C GLN A 60 3.97 -1.71 -2.02
N GLN A 61 3.71 -0.61 -2.75
CA GLN A 61 4.47 0.63 -2.62
C GLN A 61 4.46 1.16 -1.19
N ARG A 62 3.29 1.18 -0.53
CA ARG A 62 3.18 1.61 0.87
C ARG A 62 4.02 0.73 1.79
N GLN A 63 3.89 -0.59 1.68
CA GLN A 63 4.63 -1.52 2.54
C GLN A 63 6.15 -1.36 2.36
N ALA A 64 6.62 -1.23 1.12
CA ALA A 64 8.03 -0.99 0.83
C ALA A 64 8.53 0.32 1.46
N LEU A 65 7.74 1.39 1.33
CA LEU A 65 8.09 2.70 1.87
C LEU A 65 8.15 2.69 3.41
N GLU A 66 7.16 2.08 4.08
CA GLU A 66 7.15 1.93 5.55
C GLU A 66 8.34 1.12 6.05
N HIS A 67 8.68 0.02 5.36
CA HIS A 67 9.86 -0.77 5.69
C HIS A 67 11.14 0.06 5.54
N ALA A 68 11.28 0.86 4.47
CA ALA A 68 12.44 1.71 4.27
C ALA A 68 12.59 2.78 5.35
N HIS A 69 11.50 3.47 5.73
CA HIS A 69 11.52 4.46 6.81
C HIS A 69 11.92 3.86 8.17
N ASN A 70 11.54 2.61 8.45
CA ASN A 70 11.90 1.95 9.71
C ASN A 70 13.37 1.49 9.76
N ASN A 71 14.00 1.29 8.60
CA ASN A 71 15.35 0.72 8.50
C ASN A 71 16.40 1.73 7.99
N SER A 72 15.99 2.89 7.51
CA SER A 72 16.87 3.88 6.88
C SER A 72 16.39 5.30 7.14
N ALA A 73 17.35 6.21 7.28
CA ALA A 73 17.10 7.65 7.38
C ALA A 73 17.10 8.38 6.02
N ALA A 74 17.27 7.65 4.91
CA ALA A 74 17.23 8.25 3.57
C ALA A 74 15.79 8.65 3.18
N TYR A 75 15.67 9.56 2.22
CA TYR A 75 14.38 9.97 1.66
C TYR A 75 14.00 9.04 0.52
N PHE A 76 12.80 8.48 0.58
CA PHE A 76 12.28 7.56 -0.42
C PHE A 76 10.99 8.11 -1.05
N VAL A 77 10.80 7.80 -2.33
CA VAL A 77 9.54 8.03 -3.06
C VAL A 77 9.09 6.75 -3.71
N THR A 78 7.78 6.57 -3.88
CA THR A 78 7.23 5.39 -4.54
C THR A 78 7.33 5.47 -6.07
N GLN A 79 7.25 4.32 -6.72
CA GLN A 79 7.27 4.15 -8.18
C GLN A 79 6.32 3.02 -8.57
N ASP A 80 5.85 3.05 -9.81
CA ASP A 80 5.02 2.02 -10.46
C ASP A 80 5.85 0.95 -11.21
N SER A 81 7.09 0.71 -10.76
CA SER A 81 8.00 -0.21 -11.44
C SER A 81 7.53 -1.67 -11.39
N ALA A 82 7.46 -2.32 -12.55
CA ALA A 82 7.20 -3.76 -12.67
C ALA A 82 8.43 -4.65 -12.37
N PHE A 83 9.60 -4.05 -12.13
CA PHE A 83 10.88 -4.77 -11.95
C PHE A 83 11.37 -4.76 -10.49
N GLY A 84 10.48 -4.53 -9.53
CA GLY A 84 10.81 -4.53 -8.10
C GLY A 84 11.39 -3.22 -7.56
N ASN A 85 11.51 -2.17 -8.38
CA ASN A 85 11.93 -0.85 -7.92
C ASN A 85 10.73 -0.04 -7.39
N LEU A 86 10.00 -0.57 -6.40
CA LEU A 86 8.77 0.05 -5.87
C LEU A 86 9.02 1.38 -5.14
N ILE A 87 10.23 1.58 -4.64
CA ILE A 87 10.69 2.82 -4.02
C ILE A 87 12.09 3.16 -4.53
N LEU A 88 12.40 4.46 -4.61
CA LEU A 88 13.73 4.95 -4.96
C LEU A 88 14.24 5.94 -3.90
N PRO A 89 15.52 5.85 -3.50
CA PRO A 89 16.15 6.87 -2.68
C PRO A 89 16.34 8.15 -3.51
N VAL A 90 16.03 9.30 -2.92
CA VAL A 90 16.10 10.62 -3.58
C VAL A 90 16.67 11.68 -2.63
N ILE A 91 17.01 12.83 -3.19
CA ILE A 91 17.34 14.04 -2.42
C ILE A 91 16.05 14.81 -2.11
N PRO A 92 15.86 15.33 -0.87
CA PRO A 92 14.71 16.17 -0.52
C PRO A 92 14.52 17.35 -1.47
N ARG A 93 13.27 17.61 -1.84
CA ARG A 93 12.91 18.80 -2.60
C ARG A 93 12.49 19.88 -1.60
N LEU A 94 13.22 20.99 -1.60
CA LEU A 94 12.85 22.19 -0.83
C LEU A 94 12.04 23.12 -1.75
N PRO A 95 10.93 23.71 -1.26
CA PRO A 95 10.26 24.76 -2.00
C PRO A 95 11.19 25.98 -2.14
N PRO A 96 11.09 26.76 -3.23
CA PRO A 96 11.81 28.03 -3.34
C PRO A 96 11.31 28.99 -2.25
N ASP A 97 12.24 29.76 -1.66
CA ASP A 97 11.98 30.79 -0.66
C ASP A 97 11.13 31.96 -1.21
#